data_AF-T1ALR8-F1
#
_entry.id   AF-T1ALR8-F1
#
_cell.length_a   1.000
_cell.length_b   1.000
_cell.length_c   1.000
_cell.angle_alpha   90.00
_cell.angle_beta   90.00
_cell.angle_gamma   90.00
#
_symmetry.space_group_name_H-M   'P 1'
#
loop_
_entity.id
_entity.type
_entity.pdbx_description
1 polymer ?
#
loop_
_entity_poly.entity_id
_entity_poly.type
_entity_poly.pdbx_seq_one_letter_code
_entity_poly.pdbx_strand_id
1 'polypeptide(L)'
;QVNRSLQFYLASGSGREQPEKILVCGGCANIPGVAEVIASRVGIAAEKGDPLGQMKLSARARTQAVHRDATALLTACGLALRSFD
;
A
#
# COMPACT_ATOMS: atom_id res chain seq x y z
N GLN A 1 1.77 15.09 -3.83
CA GLN A 1 1.50 14.14 -4.91
C GLN A 1 0.16 13.44 -4.72
N VAL A 2 -0.08 12.75 -3.60
CA VAL A 2 -1.35 12.01 -3.32
C VAL A 2 -2.63 12.83 -3.62
N ASN A 3 -2.78 14.02 -3.02
CA ASN A 3 -3.98 14.85 -3.24
C ASN A 3 -4.19 15.19 -4.73
N ARG A 4 -3.12 15.59 -5.46
CA ARG A 4 -3.22 15.91 -6.88
C ARG A 4 -3.66 14.70 -7.71
N SER A 5 -3.09 13.52 -7.44
CA SER A 5 -3.48 12.28 -8.10
C SER A 5 -4.94 11.91 -7.83
N LEU A 6 -5.42 12.13 -6.60
CA LEU A 6 -6.83 11.94 -6.25
C LEU A 6 -7.75 12.89 -7.03
N GLN A 7 -7.40 14.17 -7.12
CA GLN A 7 -8.16 15.14 -7.92
C GLN A 7 -8.24 14.71 -9.39
N PHE A 8 -7.14 14.23 -9.97
CA PHE A 8 -7.15 13.68 -11.34
C PHE A 8 -8.03 12.43 -11.45
N TYR A 9 -7.98 11.52 -10.47
CA TYR A 9 -8.84 10.34 -10.45
C TYR A 9 -10.31 10.73 -10.50
N LEU A 10 -10.75 11.66 -9.66
CA LEU A 10 -12.14 12.15 -9.60
C LEU A 10 -12.56 12.87 -10.88
N ALA A 11 -11.65 13.65 -11.49
CA ALA A 11 -11.94 14.40 -12.72
C ALA A 11 -11.99 13.53 -13.99
N SER A 12 -11.40 12.33 -13.98
CA SER A 12 -11.21 11.53 -15.21
C SER A 12 -12.39 10.63 -15.62
N GLY A 13 -13.55 10.73 -14.96
CA GLY A 13 -14.76 10.02 -15.38
C GLY A 13 -16.01 10.42 -14.62
N SER A 14 -17.18 10.29 -15.26
CA SER A 14 -18.47 10.47 -14.59
C SER A 14 -18.73 9.35 -13.58
N GLY A 15 -19.28 9.71 -12.42
CA GLY A 15 -19.68 8.74 -11.38
C GLY A 15 -18.54 8.19 -10.51
N ARG A 16 -17.34 8.80 -10.53
CA ARG A 16 -16.28 8.43 -9.59
C ARG A 16 -16.49 9.14 -8.26
N GLU A 17 -16.46 8.34 -7.20
CA GLU A 17 -16.56 8.83 -5.83
C GLU A 17 -15.19 8.84 -5.15
N GLN A 18 -15.11 9.57 -4.05
CA GLN A 18 -13.92 9.57 -3.21
C GLN A 18 -13.70 8.17 -2.62
N PRO A 19 -12.48 7.62 -2.68
CA PRO A 19 -12.22 6.31 -2.10
C PRO A 19 -12.34 6.37 -0.58
N GLU A 20 -12.87 5.31 0.01
CA GLU A 20 -13.06 5.20 1.46
C GLU A 20 -11.73 5.09 2.22
N LYS A 21 -10.70 4.52 1.58
CA LYS A 21 -9.40 4.25 2.20
C LYS A 21 -8.23 4.34 1.21
N ILE A 22 -7.08 4.74 1.73
CA ILE A 22 -5.78 4.74 1.03
C ILE A 22 -4.85 3.71 1.69
N LEU A 23 -4.31 2.79 0.88
CA LEU A 23 -3.22 1.91 1.30
C LEU A 23 -1.88 2.47 0.85
N VAL A 24 -0.97 2.70 1.80
CA VAL A 24 0.38 3.19 1.54
C VAL A 24 1.34 2.02 1.45
N CYS A 25 1.91 1.81 0.26
CA CYS A 25 2.83 0.72 -0.05
C CYS A 25 4.14 1.25 -0.66
N GLY A 26 5.09 0.35 -0.95
CA GLY A 26 6.44 0.71 -1.39
C GLY A 26 7.41 0.97 -0.24
N GLY A 27 8.66 1.29 -0.57
CA GLY A 27 9.70 1.56 0.45
C GLY A 27 9.40 2.78 1.32
N CYS A 28 8.82 3.85 0.73
CA CYS A 28 8.47 5.08 1.45
C CYS A 28 7.33 4.88 2.46
N ALA A 29 6.56 3.79 2.37
CA ALA A 29 5.54 3.45 3.38
C ALA A 29 6.14 3.13 4.76
N ASN A 30 7.46 2.92 4.84
CA ASN A 30 8.18 2.71 6.10
C ASN A 30 8.59 4.01 6.80
N ILE A 31 8.35 5.18 6.20
CA ILE A 31 8.59 6.46 6.87
C ILE A 31 7.62 6.58 8.06
N PRO A 32 8.11 6.76 9.30
CA PRO A 32 7.24 6.88 10.46
C PRO A 32 6.24 8.03 10.29
N GLY A 33 4.95 7.79 10.58
CA GLY A 33 3.92 8.81 10.51
C GLY A 33 3.41 9.13 9.09
N VAL A 34 3.90 8.46 8.04
CA VAL A 34 3.57 8.84 6.66
C VAL A 34 2.10 8.64 6.32
N ALA A 35 1.49 7.56 6.82
CA ALA A 35 0.07 7.28 6.57
C ALA A 35 -0.81 8.33 7.27
N GLU A 36 -0.48 8.69 8.50
CA GLU A 36 -1.16 9.69 9.31
C GLU A 36 -1.09 11.07 8.65
N VAL A 37 0.08 11.47 8.14
CA VAL A 37 0.26 12.73 7.40
C VAL A 37 -0.51 12.72 6.09
N ILE A 38 -0.59 11.59 5.39
CA ILE A 38 -1.41 11.48 4.18
C ILE A 38 -2.89 11.63 4.54
N ALA A 39 -3.35 10.92 5.57
CA ALA A 39 -4.74 10.97 6.03
C ALA A 39 -5.15 12.39 6.42
N SER A 40 -4.31 13.07 7.21
CA SER A 40 -4.60 14.44 7.67
C SER A 40 -4.65 15.46 6.53
N ARG A 41 -3.86 15.27 5.47
CA ARG A 41 -3.80 16.21 4.33
C ARG A 41 -4.86 15.96 3.27
N VAL A 42 -5.31 14.71 3.13
CA VAL A 42 -6.25 14.30 2.07
C VAL A 42 -7.67 14.16 2.61
N GLY A 43 -7.86 13.99 3.92
CA GLY A 43 -9.18 13.79 4.54
C GLY A 43 -9.77 12.41 4.28
N ILE A 44 -8.93 11.42 3.94
CA ILE A 44 -9.33 10.02 3.71
C ILE A 44 -8.52 9.15 4.68
N ALA A 45 -9.14 8.13 5.25
CA ALA A 45 -8.42 7.16 6.08
C ALA A 45 -7.25 6.55 5.29
N ALA A 46 -6.04 6.59 5.85
CA ALA A 46 -4.86 6.01 5.23
C ALA A 46 -4.15 5.09 6.22
N GLU A 47 -3.69 3.94 5.72
CA GLU A 47 -2.95 2.95 6.51
C GLU A 47 -1.79 2.36 5.71
N LYS A 48 -0.80 1.84 6.44
CA LYS A 48 0.30 1.10 5.83
C LYS A 48 -0.23 -0.25 5.33
N GLY A 49 0.03 -0.57 4.07
CA GLY A 49 -0.37 -1.86 3.51
C GLY A 49 0.45 -3.02 4.07
N ASP A 50 -0.17 -4.19 4.16
CA ASP A 50 0.51 -5.45 4.49
C ASP A 50 0.27 -6.47 3.36
N PRO A 51 1.15 -6.50 2.34
CA PRO A 51 0.97 -7.38 1.19
C PRO A 51 1.24 -8.85 1.50
N LEU A 52 1.93 -9.14 2.62
CA LEU A 52 2.23 -10.52 3.01
C LEU A 52 1.16 -11.08 3.95
N GLY A 53 0.45 -10.21 4.68
CA GLY A 53 -0.69 -10.59 5.51
C GLY A 53 -0.40 -11.80 6.39
N GLN A 54 -1.15 -12.88 6.19
CA GLN A 54 -1.04 -14.12 6.97
C GLN A 54 -0.19 -15.21 6.27
N MET A 55 0.68 -14.85 5.33
CA MET A 55 1.55 -15.80 4.65
C MET A 55 2.54 -16.47 5.63
N LYS A 56 2.73 -17.78 5.47
CA LYS A 56 3.74 -18.53 6.23
C LYS A 56 5.13 -18.23 5.68
N LEU A 57 6.04 -17.80 6.56
CA LEU A 57 7.43 -17.58 6.20
C LEU A 57 8.24 -18.88 6.37
N SER A 58 8.96 -19.27 5.32
CA SER A 58 9.87 -20.42 5.40
C SER A 58 11.10 -20.11 6.26
N ALA A 59 11.73 -21.13 6.85
CA ALA A 59 12.95 -20.94 7.65
C ALA A 59 14.14 -20.37 6.86
N ARG A 60 14.11 -20.48 5.52
CA ARG A 60 15.13 -19.86 4.64
C ARG A 60 14.91 -18.36 4.45
N ALA A 61 13.68 -17.89 4.65
CA ALA A 61 13.38 -16.46 4.58
C ALA A 61 13.90 -15.78 5.85
N ARG A 62 14.63 -14.68 5.67
CA ARG A 62 15.10 -13.86 6.81
C ARG A 62 13.92 -13.04 7.33
N THR A 63 13.13 -13.59 8.25
CA THR A 63 11.86 -13.04 8.76
C THR A 63 11.91 -11.55 9.06
N GLN A 64 12.95 -11.09 9.77
CA GLN A 64 13.10 -9.68 10.12
C GLN A 64 13.25 -8.77 8.89
N ALA A 65 14.02 -9.20 7.88
CA ALA A 65 14.17 -8.45 6.64
C ALA A 65 12.87 -8.43 5.83
N VAL A 66 12.15 -9.56 5.80
CA VAL A 66 10.86 -9.67 5.12
C VAL A 66 9.83 -8.71 5.73
N HIS A 67 9.71 -8.66 7.06
CA HIS A 67 8.79 -7.72 7.72
C HIS A 67 9.17 -6.26 7.51
N ARG A 68 10.47 -5.94 7.54
CA ARG A 68 10.96 -4.58 7.28
C ARG A 68 10.59 -4.12 5.87
N ASP A 69 10.76 -4.99 4.88
CA ASP A 69 10.59 -4.65 3.47
C ASP A 69 9.19 -5.01 2.93
N ALA A 70 8.29 -5.49 3.78
CA ALA A 70 6.98 -6.05 3.40
C ALA A 70 6.22 -5.13 2.43
N THR A 71 6.04 -3.84 2.75
CA THR A 71 5.34 -2.89 1.87
C THR A 71 5.98 -2.71 0.50
N ALA A 72 7.29 -2.88 0.38
CA ALA A 72 8.01 -2.80 -0.88
C ALA A 72 7.84 -4.07 -1.74
N LEU A 73 7.45 -5.19 -1.13
CA LEU A 73 7.25 -6.46 -1.81
C LEU A 73 5.89 -6.58 -2.51
N LEU A 74 4.97 -5.61 -2.39
CA LEU A 74 3.62 -5.67 -2.96
C LEU A 74 3.60 -6.14 -4.43
N THR A 75 4.43 -5.53 -5.28
CA THR A 75 4.47 -5.89 -6.71
C THR A 75 5.02 -7.30 -6.93
N ALA A 76 6.09 -7.67 -6.24
CA ALA A 76 6.67 -9.02 -6.34
C ALA A 76 5.71 -10.08 -5.82
N CYS A 77 5.01 -9.80 -4.72
CA CYS A 77 3.95 -10.63 -4.16
C CYS A 77 2.82 -10.83 -5.19
N GLY A 78 2.30 -9.75 -5.78
CA GLY A 78 1.26 -9.84 -6.80
C GLY A 78 1.70 -10.63 -8.04
N LEU A 79 2.96 -10.47 -8.50
CA LEU A 79 3.51 -11.26 -9.60
C LEU A 79 3.59 -12.75 -9.27
N ALA A 80 4.06 -13.10 -8.07
CA ALA A 80 4.13 -14.49 -7.62
C ALA A 80 2.72 -15.12 -7.47
N LEU A 81 1.73 -14.32 -7.06
CA LEU A 81 0.35 -14.80 -6.90
C LEU A 81 -0.30 -15.26 -8.22
N ARG A 82 0.14 -14.72 -9.37
CA ARG A 82 -0.35 -15.16 -10.70
C ARG A 82 0.00 -16.60 -11.05
N SER A 83 0.93 -17.24 -10.32
CA SER A 83 1.26 -18.66 -10.51
C SER A 83 0.26 -19.61 -9.85
N PHE A 84 -0.74 -19.09 -9.12
CA PHE A 84 -1.81 -19.86 -8.49
C PHE A 84 -3.19 -19.63 -9.14
N ASP A 85 -3.25 -18.82 -10.20
CA ASP A 85 -4.41 -18.69 -11.10
C ASP A 85 -4.47 -19.83 -12.13
#